data_AF-A0A0H5PXX8-F1
#
_entry.id   AF-A0A0H5PXX8-F1
#
_cell.length_a   1.000
_cell.length_b   1.000
_cell.length_c   1.000
_cell.angle_alpha   90.00
_cell.angle_beta   90.00
_cell.angle_gamma   90.00
#
_symmetry.space_group_name_H-M   'P 1'
#
loop_
_entity.id
_entity.type
_entity.pdbx_description
1 polymer ?
#
loop_
_entity_poly.entity_id
_entity_poly.type
_entity_poly.pdbx_seq_one_letter_code
_entity_poly.pdbx_strand_id
1 'polypeptide(L)'
;MITRVLIFTLIIVVFVGLAYFICWLAGWIIMHICHLQRNYGHLAGVAVLLFALYIIIYGCTIGFSKLDVRRITYSSAELPKEFDGYKIVHFSDAHLGTYGLDKQDILARNVDSINAQNPDLILFTGDIQNLVPSEIKPQMEILRRLHAKDGIYSCLGNHDYPIYVRDATPQQRAANLRTSYFDMPNCVPQTTTEEALNEKFELARRKSHVNYSFFYGATNDNVADFAKLDIHRIPGIKMFMGSSTGNMLVDKEQSLNTIFKTVAEMGVPVMTHCEDTAVINANMSKAKVEWGDDPDVTHHSEIRSEEACYESTKLAVDLAVKHNAHLHVAHLTTKKELELIQQINKENRNLSDKRITAEAVVGHLLFTADDHKTLGAKIKVNPSIKTAADRNALRKGLANGGVDIIATDHAPHLLKDKTGGCCSAASGMPMIQFSLVAMLELVDAGVITMEKLVELMCHNPARLFDIDQRGFIRKGYKADLVIVRPASPWTVTPDCIQSKCGWSPMEGHTFSWRVERTICNGHTVYADGAVDKSYVGEELSFRNHIV
;
A
#
# COMPACT_ATOMS: atom_id res chain seq x y z
N MET A 1 -9.21 -22.33 -28.15
CA MET A 1 -8.40 -23.49 -28.58
C MET A 1 -8.35 -23.61 -30.11
N ILE A 2 -9.48 -23.56 -30.81
CA ILE A 2 -9.59 -23.69 -32.28
C ILE A 2 -8.73 -22.66 -33.05
N THR A 3 -8.72 -21.40 -32.61
CA THR A 3 -7.91 -20.33 -33.24
C THR A 3 -6.39 -20.53 -33.10
N ARG A 4 -5.94 -21.18 -32.02
CA ARG A 4 -4.50 -21.44 -31.75
C ARG A 4 -3.97 -22.57 -32.63
N VAL A 5 -4.77 -23.62 -32.82
CA VAL A 5 -4.45 -24.71 -33.74
C VAL A 5 -4.38 -24.15 -35.16
N LEU A 6 -5.35 -23.33 -35.57
CA LEU A 6 -5.37 -22.72 -36.91
C LEU A 6 -4.15 -21.84 -37.23
N ILE A 7 -3.71 -20.97 -36.32
CA ILE A 7 -2.54 -20.11 -36.55
C ILE A 7 -1.25 -20.94 -36.59
N PHE A 8 -1.09 -21.89 -35.66
CA PHE A 8 0.09 -22.75 -35.63
C PHE A 8 0.15 -23.65 -36.87
N THR A 9 -0.98 -24.22 -37.28
CA THR A 9 -1.12 -24.97 -38.54
C THR A 9 -0.84 -24.09 -39.75
N LEU A 10 -1.29 -22.84 -39.77
CA LEU A 10 -1.02 -21.90 -40.87
C LEU A 10 0.47 -21.58 -40.98
N ILE A 11 1.14 -21.28 -39.86
CA ILE A 11 2.59 -21.01 -39.84
C ILE A 11 3.37 -22.23 -40.31
N ILE A 12 3.02 -23.43 -39.83
CA ILE A 12 3.65 -24.68 -40.26
C ILE A 12 3.46 -24.89 -41.76
N VAL A 13 2.22 -24.78 -42.26
CA VAL A 13 1.91 -25.00 -43.68
C VAL A 13 2.63 -23.99 -44.56
N VAL A 14 2.72 -22.73 -44.15
CA VAL A 14 3.39 -21.67 -44.91
C VAL A 14 4.92 -21.87 -44.91
N PHE A 15 5.55 -22.10 -43.76
CA PHE A 15 7.01 -22.28 -43.69
C PHE A 15 7.47 -23.57 -44.36
N VAL A 16 6.76 -24.67 -44.11
CA VAL A 16 7.06 -25.97 -44.73
C VAL A 16 6.79 -25.93 -46.23
N GLY A 17 5.71 -25.27 -46.66
CA GLY A 17 5.41 -25.03 -48.07
C GLY A 17 6.46 -24.16 -48.77
N LEU A 18 6.95 -23.11 -48.10
CA LEU A 18 8.00 -22.24 -48.62
C LEU A 18 9.34 -22.99 -48.75
N ALA A 19 9.72 -23.78 -47.74
CA ALA A 19 10.94 -24.59 -47.80
C ALA A 19 10.89 -25.61 -48.95
N TYR A 20 9.74 -26.28 -49.14
CA TYR A 20 9.51 -27.16 -50.28
C TYR A 20 9.63 -26.40 -51.61
N PHE A 21 9.01 -25.22 -51.72
CA PHE A 21 9.07 -24.40 -52.93
C PHE A 21 10.50 -23.96 -53.26
N ILE A 22 11.30 -23.59 -52.27
CA ILE A 22 12.72 -23.23 -52.48
C ILE A 22 13.52 -24.43 -52.99
N CYS A 23 13.37 -25.61 -52.38
CA CYS A 23 14.03 -26.83 -52.85
C CYS A 23 13.60 -27.19 -54.28
N TRP A 24 12.31 -27.05 -54.58
CA TRP A 24 11.76 -27.28 -55.90
C TRP A 24 12.34 -26.32 -56.94
N LEU A 25 12.36 -25.02 -56.63
CA LEU A 25 12.84 -23.96 -57.53
C LEU A 25 14.35 -24.11 -57.79
N ALA A 26 15.13 -24.39 -56.75
CA ALA A 26 16.57 -24.65 -56.89
C ALA A 26 16.84 -25.87 -57.78
N GLY A 27 16.12 -26.98 -57.55
CA GLY A 27 16.24 -28.17 -58.39
C GLY A 27 15.74 -27.94 -59.83
N TRP A 28 14.74 -27.08 -60.03
CA TRP A 28 14.26 -26.69 -61.36
C TRP A 28 15.32 -25.89 -62.12
N ILE A 29 15.99 -24.95 -61.46
CA ILE A 29 17.11 -24.18 -62.02
C ILE A 29 18.27 -25.12 -62.40
N ILE A 30 18.68 -26.01 -61.49
CA ILE A 30 19.76 -26.98 -61.73
C ILE A 30 19.41 -27.94 -62.89
N MET A 31 18.16 -28.39 -62.96
CA MET A 31 17.68 -29.25 -64.06
C MET A 31 17.86 -28.58 -65.42
N HIS A 32 17.56 -27.27 -65.52
CA HIS A 32 17.71 -26.51 -66.76
C HIS A 32 19.17 -26.21 -67.12
N ILE A 33 20.00 -25.86 -66.13
CA ILE A 33 21.42 -25.55 -66.35
C ILE A 33 22.22 -26.81 -66.69
N CYS A 34 21.92 -27.96 -66.07
CA CYS A 34 22.67 -29.20 -66.22
C CYS A 34 22.00 -30.21 -67.17
N HIS A 35 20.92 -29.83 -67.86
CA HIS A 35 20.16 -30.70 -68.78
C HIS A 35 19.72 -32.06 -68.19
N LEU A 36 19.34 -32.07 -66.91
CA LEU A 36 18.85 -33.29 -66.25
C LEU A 36 17.41 -33.59 -66.70
N GLN A 37 17.04 -34.87 -66.82
CA GLN A 37 15.69 -35.28 -67.21
C GLN A 37 14.64 -35.11 -66.09
N ARG A 38 15.06 -34.87 -64.84
CA ARG A 38 14.18 -34.78 -63.66
C ARG A 38 14.63 -33.67 -62.72
N ASN A 39 13.66 -33.00 -62.10
CA ASN A 39 13.89 -32.06 -61.02
C ASN A 39 14.04 -32.82 -59.69
N TYR A 40 15.28 -33.13 -59.32
CA TYR A 40 15.60 -33.79 -58.04
C TYR A 40 15.31 -32.90 -56.81
N GLY A 41 15.06 -31.60 -56.99
CA GLY A 41 14.62 -30.68 -55.94
C GLY A 41 13.30 -31.07 -55.30
N HIS A 42 12.43 -31.81 -56.01
CA HIS A 42 11.23 -32.40 -55.43
C HIS A 42 11.54 -33.40 -54.31
N LEU A 43 12.52 -34.30 -54.52
CA LEU A 43 12.89 -35.29 -53.51
C LEU A 43 13.51 -34.63 -52.28
N ALA A 44 14.36 -33.62 -52.51
CA ALA A 44 14.92 -32.80 -51.43
C ALA A 44 13.82 -32.07 -50.65
N GLY A 45 12.84 -31.48 -51.34
CA GLY A 45 11.71 -30.80 -50.71
C GLY A 45 10.85 -31.74 -49.87
N VAL A 46 10.53 -32.95 -50.37
CA VAL A 46 9.78 -33.95 -49.60
C VAL A 46 10.56 -34.39 -48.35
N ALA A 47 11.88 -34.59 -48.46
CA ALA A 47 12.70 -34.95 -47.31
C ALA A 47 12.71 -33.86 -46.23
N VAL A 48 12.82 -32.58 -46.63
CA VAL A 48 12.74 -31.43 -45.71
C VAL A 48 11.37 -31.37 -45.04
N LEU A 49 10.29 -31.62 -45.78
CA LEU A 49 8.92 -31.64 -45.25
C LEU A 49 8.72 -32.76 -44.20
N LEU A 50 9.19 -33.97 -44.50
CA LEU A 50 9.11 -35.10 -43.57
C LEU A 50 9.95 -34.85 -42.32
N PHE A 51 11.13 -34.25 -42.46
CA PHE A 51 11.98 -33.90 -41.33
C PHE A 51 11.36 -32.80 -40.45
N ALA A 52 10.77 -31.77 -41.05
CA ALA A 52 10.04 -30.74 -40.31
C ALA A 52 8.83 -31.31 -39.56
N LEU A 53 8.06 -32.19 -40.21
CA LEU A 53 6.95 -32.89 -39.57
C LEU A 53 7.43 -33.77 -38.42
N TYR A 54 8.55 -34.48 -38.58
CA TYR A 54 9.18 -35.24 -37.50
C TYR A 54 9.56 -34.35 -36.32
N ILE A 55 10.20 -33.19 -36.54
CA ILE A 55 10.55 -32.26 -35.47
C ILE A 55 9.30 -31.79 -34.72
N ILE A 56 8.22 -31.45 -35.43
CA ILE A 56 6.96 -31.00 -34.82
C ILE A 56 6.34 -32.13 -34.00
N ILE A 57 6.20 -33.33 -34.56
CA ILE A 57 5.66 -34.50 -33.86
C ILE A 57 6.52 -34.78 -32.63
N TYR A 58 7.84 -34.84 -32.78
CA TYR A 58 8.76 -35.07 -31.67
C TYR A 58 8.59 -34.00 -30.59
N GLY A 59 8.60 -32.71 -30.94
CA GLY A 59 8.44 -31.61 -30.00
C GLY A 59 7.11 -31.66 -29.23
N CYS A 60 6.00 -31.90 -29.94
CA CYS A 60 4.65 -31.94 -29.35
C CYS A 60 4.33 -33.21 -28.56
N THR A 61 5.08 -34.31 -28.76
CA THR A 61 4.77 -35.61 -28.13
C THR A 61 5.82 -36.06 -27.11
N ILE A 62 7.11 -35.88 -27.41
CA ILE A 62 8.22 -36.43 -26.62
C ILE A 62 9.06 -35.30 -26.04
N GLY A 63 9.49 -34.37 -26.89
CA GLY A 63 10.43 -33.30 -26.56
C GLY A 63 9.99 -32.44 -25.38
N PHE A 64 8.72 -32.03 -25.33
CA PHE A 64 8.20 -31.19 -24.25
C PHE A 64 8.23 -31.85 -22.86
N SER A 65 8.33 -33.18 -22.79
CA SER A 65 8.38 -33.94 -21.53
C SER A 65 9.79 -34.28 -21.07
N LYS A 66 10.82 -34.00 -21.89
CA LYS A 66 12.22 -34.27 -21.55
C LYS A 66 12.81 -33.09 -20.80
N LEU A 67 12.97 -33.25 -19.49
CA LEU A 67 13.70 -32.32 -18.64
C LEU A 67 15.21 -32.53 -18.80
N ASP A 68 15.95 -31.44 -19.01
CA ASP A 68 17.41 -31.42 -19.02
C ASP A 68 17.93 -30.68 -17.79
N VAL A 69 18.71 -31.36 -16.94
CA VAL A 69 19.29 -30.76 -15.73
C VAL A 69 20.75 -30.44 -15.99
N ARG A 70 21.04 -29.15 -16.21
CA ARG A 70 22.40 -28.65 -16.42
C ARG A 70 23.01 -28.21 -15.11
N ARG A 71 24.23 -28.69 -14.82
CA ARG A 71 24.99 -28.29 -13.65
C ARG A 71 26.13 -27.37 -14.08
N ILE A 72 26.11 -26.16 -13.56
CA ILE A 72 27.14 -25.15 -13.79
C ILE A 72 27.79 -24.86 -12.45
N THR A 73 29.10 -25.02 -12.37
CA THR A 73 29.88 -24.64 -11.19
C THR A 73 30.44 -23.24 -11.42
N TYR A 74 30.04 -22.31 -10.56
CA TYR A 74 30.60 -20.96 -10.52
C TYR A 74 31.65 -20.88 -9.43
N SER A 75 32.77 -20.22 -9.72
CA SER A 75 33.87 -20.03 -8.77
C SER A 75 34.44 -18.63 -8.93
N SER A 76 34.62 -17.92 -7.82
CA SER A 76 35.22 -16.60 -7.77
C SER A 76 35.95 -16.42 -6.44
N ALA A 77 37.09 -15.72 -6.47
CA ALA A 77 37.84 -15.37 -5.27
C ALA A 77 37.10 -14.36 -4.37
N GLU A 78 36.09 -13.69 -4.91
CA GLU A 78 35.26 -12.70 -4.21
C GLU A 78 34.04 -13.31 -3.52
N LEU A 79 33.75 -14.61 -3.74
CA LEU A 79 32.62 -15.27 -3.09
C LEU A 79 32.93 -15.49 -1.59
N PRO A 80 32.01 -15.08 -0.69
CA PRO A 80 32.13 -15.42 0.72
C PRO A 80 32.18 -16.94 0.92
N LYS A 81 32.94 -17.40 1.93
CA LYS A 81 33.14 -18.84 2.19
C LYS A 81 31.84 -19.57 2.50
N GLU A 82 30.84 -18.85 2.99
CA GLU A 82 29.50 -19.33 3.30
C GLU A 82 28.76 -19.84 2.05
N PHE A 83 29.17 -19.43 0.85
CA PHE A 83 28.62 -19.89 -0.42
C PHE A 83 29.36 -21.11 -1.01
N ASP A 84 30.39 -21.62 -0.34
CA ASP A 84 31.08 -22.82 -0.81
C ASP A 84 30.14 -24.04 -0.75
N GLY A 85 29.93 -24.68 -1.90
CA GLY A 85 28.97 -25.77 -2.05
C GLY A 85 27.49 -25.36 -2.08
N TYR A 86 27.18 -24.06 -2.06
CA TYR A 86 25.81 -23.55 -2.08
C TYR A 86 25.11 -23.86 -3.41
N LYS A 87 23.91 -24.45 -3.35
CA LYS A 87 23.19 -24.94 -4.53
C LYS A 87 21.97 -24.08 -4.83
N ILE A 88 22.00 -23.46 -6.00
CA ILE A 88 20.87 -22.74 -6.56
C ILE A 88 20.28 -23.59 -7.69
N VAL A 89 19.00 -23.95 -7.56
CA VAL A 89 18.23 -24.50 -8.68
C VAL A 89 17.50 -23.36 -9.36
N HIS A 90 17.87 -23.11 -10.61
CA HIS A 90 17.25 -22.11 -11.46
C HIS A 90 16.29 -22.79 -12.44
N PHE A 91 15.00 -22.40 -12.41
CA PHE A 91 13.96 -22.91 -13.30
C PHE A 91 13.27 -21.73 -14.00
N SER A 92 13.35 -21.67 -15.32
CA SER A 92 12.83 -20.54 -16.10
C SER A 92 11.67 -20.93 -17.02
N ASP A 93 10.80 -19.97 -17.30
CA ASP A 93 9.75 -20.05 -18.33
C ASP A 93 8.86 -21.30 -18.18
N ALA A 94 8.36 -21.47 -16.95
CA ALA A 94 7.55 -22.62 -16.55
C ALA A 94 6.28 -22.75 -17.39
N HIS A 95 5.64 -21.63 -17.78
CA HIS A 95 4.48 -21.62 -18.64
C HIS A 95 3.39 -22.62 -18.19
N LEU A 96 2.99 -22.51 -16.93
CA LEU A 96 2.24 -23.52 -16.20
C LEU A 96 0.89 -23.87 -16.84
N GLY A 97 0.28 -22.93 -17.56
CA GLY A 97 -0.94 -23.17 -18.33
C GLY A 97 -0.78 -24.24 -19.42
N THR A 98 0.46 -24.60 -19.78
CA THR A 98 0.78 -25.65 -20.75
C THR A 98 0.60 -27.05 -20.16
N TYR A 99 0.67 -27.20 -18.83
CA TYR A 99 0.54 -28.49 -18.15
C TYR A 99 -0.91 -28.91 -17.85
N GLY A 100 -1.90 -28.09 -18.21
CA GLY A 100 -3.33 -28.46 -18.21
C GLY A 100 -3.81 -29.21 -16.95
N LEU A 101 -4.92 -29.93 -17.08
CA LEU A 101 -5.32 -30.95 -16.09
C LEU A 101 -4.77 -32.33 -16.48
N ASP A 102 -4.54 -32.56 -17.76
CA ASP A 102 -4.14 -33.83 -18.38
C ASP A 102 -2.62 -34.06 -18.40
N LYS A 103 -1.81 -33.05 -18.04
CA LYS A 103 -0.34 -33.11 -18.11
C LYS A 103 0.35 -32.72 -16.80
N GLN A 104 -0.39 -32.76 -15.69
CA GLN A 104 0.11 -32.45 -14.35
C GLN A 104 1.26 -33.38 -13.92
N ASP A 105 1.28 -34.63 -14.39
CA ASP A 105 2.35 -35.58 -14.11
C ASP A 105 3.72 -35.10 -14.57
N ILE A 106 3.78 -34.33 -15.66
CA ILE A 106 5.05 -33.80 -16.19
C ILE A 106 5.58 -32.70 -15.28
N LEU A 107 4.70 -31.77 -14.87
CA LEU A 107 5.06 -30.77 -13.88
C LEU A 107 5.46 -31.42 -12.55
N ALA A 108 4.77 -32.48 -12.16
CA ALA A 108 5.09 -33.21 -10.94
C ALA A 108 6.50 -33.79 -10.98
N ARG A 109 6.88 -34.44 -12.08
CA ARG A 109 8.24 -34.94 -12.30
C ARG A 109 9.28 -33.82 -12.30
N ASN A 110 8.95 -32.66 -12.86
CA ASN A 110 9.84 -31.50 -12.83
C ASN A 110 10.09 -31.02 -11.40
N VAL A 111 9.05 -30.92 -10.57
CA VAL A 111 9.16 -30.58 -9.15
C VAL A 111 9.97 -31.63 -8.40
N ASP A 112 9.72 -32.92 -8.63
CA ASP A 112 10.47 -34.00 -7.99
C ASP A 112 11.97 -33.94 -8.38
N SER A 113 12.27 -33.62 -9.64
CA SER A 113 13.64 -33.43 -10.13
C SER A 113 14.34 -32.21 -9.54
N ILE A 114 13.62 -31.10 -9.33
CA ILE A 114 14.13 -29.90 -8.66
C ILE A 114 14.53 -30.25 -7.22
N ASN A 115 13.63 -30.87 -6.48
CA ASN A 115 13.86 -31.29 -5.11
C ASN A 115 15.04 -32.28 -5.01
N ALA A 116 15.17 -33.20 -5.95
CA ALA A 116 16.27 -34.17 -5.99
C ALA A 116 17.68 -33.53 -6.14
N GLN A 117 17.78 -32.24 -6.49
CA GLN A 117 19.06 -31.53 -6.49
C GLN A 117 19.52 -31.08 -5.09
N ASN A 118 18.65 -31.18 -4.09
CA ASN A 118 18.83 -30.65 -2.74
C ASN A 118 19.25 -29.16 -2.76
N PRO A 119 18.40 -28.27 -3.29
CA PRO A 119 18.71 -26.84 -3.38
C PRO A 119 18.73 -26.16 -2.01
N ASP A 120 19.70 -25.28 -1.81
CA ASP A 120 19.65 -24.27 -0.74
C ASP A 120 18.68 -23.15 -1.12
N LEU A 121 18.60 -22.81 -2.41
CA LEU A 121 17.74 -21.78 -2.97
C LEU A 121 17.09 -22.27 -4.27
N ILE A 122 15.79 -22.00 -4.46
CA ILE A 122 15.14 -22.16 -5.77
C ILE A 122 14.82 -20.78 -6.32
N LEU A 123 15.24 -20.54 -7.56
CA LEU A 123 14.94 -19.33 -8.32
C LEU A 123 14.05 -19.67 -9.51
N PHE A 124 12.84 -19.15 -9.51
CA PHE A 124 11.98 -19.08 -10.69
C PHE A 124 12.29 -17.79 -11.45
N THR A 125 12.54 -17.88 -12.75
CA THR A 125 12.64 -16.67 -13.60
C THR A 125 11.80 -16.82 -14.85
N GLY A 126 11.57 -15.72 -15.56
CA GLY A 126 10.74 -15.78 -16.76
C GLY A 126 9.31 -16.16 -16.44
N ASP A 127 8.59 -16.62 -17.45
CA ASP A 127 7.13 -16.71 -17.38
C ASP A 127 6.64 -17.93 -16.58
N ILE A 128 6.02 -17.70 -15.43
CA ILE A 128 5.32 -18.74 -14.66
C ILE A 128 3.99 -19.10 -15.31
N GLN A 129 3.19 -18.14 -15.76
CA GLN A 129 1.92 -18.37 -16.45
C GLN A 129 2.05 -18.19 -17.97
N ASN A 130 1.05 -18.62 -18.74
CA ASN A 130 1.04 -18.36 -20.18
C ASN A 130 0.39 -17.02 -20.48
N LEU A 131 -0.79 -16.77 -19.92
CA LEU A 131 -1.58 -15.60 -20.27
C LEU A 131 -2.38 -15.04 -19.09
N VAL A 132 -2.87 -15.90 -18.19
CA VAL A 132 -3.74 -15.48 -17.09
C VAL A 132 -3.39 -16.16 -15.77
N PRO A 133 -3.49 -15.46 -14.62
CA PRO A 133 -3.13 -16.03 -13.32
C PRO A 133 -3.93 -17.26 -12.89
N SER A 134 -5.14 -17.45 -13.42
CA SER A 134 -5.95 -18.65 -13.12
C SER A 134 -5.31 -19.94 -13.63
N GLU A 135 -4.38 -19.86 -14.59
CA GLU A 135 -3.62 -21.00 -15.11
C GLU A 135 -2.64 -21.59 -14.10
N ILE A 136 -2.35 -20.91 -12.99
CA ILE A 136 -1.45 -21.40 -11.92
C ILE A 136 -2.23 -22.22 -10.89
N LYS A 137 -3.52 -21.91 -10.68
CA LYS A 137 -4.32 -22.45 -9.58
C LYS A 137 -4.38 -23.99 -9.59
N PRO A 138 -4.67 -24.67 -10.71
CA PRO A 138 -4.69 -26.14 -10.75
C PRO A 138 -3.37 -26.82 -10.35
N GLN A 139 -2.25 -26.11 -10.45
CA GLN A 139 -0.88 -26.61 -10.30
C GLN A 139 -0.31 -26.28 -8.91
N MET A 140 -0.99 -25.45 -8.11
CA MET A 140 -0.48 -25.00 -6.82
C MET A 140 -0.15 -26.15 -5.87
N GLU A 141 -0.95 -27.22 -5.84
CA GLU A 141 -0.66 -28.37 -4.98
C GLU A 141 0.65 -29.08 -5.36
N ILE A 142 0.96 -29.13 -6.66
CA ILE A 142 2.23 -29.68 -7.14
C ILE A 142 3.39 -28.77 -6.75
N LEU A 143 3.26 -27.46 -6.97
CA LEU A 143 4.31 -26.48 -6.67
C LEU A 143 4.60 -26.37 -5.17
N ARG A 144 3.60 -26.57 -4.31
CA ARG A 144 3.79 -26.58 -2.84
C ARG A 144 4.76 -27.65 -2.34
N ARG A 145 5.06 -28.67 -3.15
CA ARG A 145 6.05 -29.70 -2.82
C ARG A 145 7.50 -29.23 -2.98
N LEU A 146 7.74 -28.10 -3.63
CA LEU A 146 9.06 -27.51 -3.74
C LEU A 146 9.55 -27.09 -2.37
N HIS A 147 10.80 -27.41 -2.07
CA HIS A 147 11.43 -27.00 -0.82
C HIS A 147 12.89 -26.63 -1.07
N ALA A 148 13.33 -25.58 -0.39
CA ALA A 148 14.71 -25.10 -0.36
C ALA A 148 14.96 -24.46 1.00
N LYS A 149 16.17 -24.61 1.51
CA LYS A 149 16.55 -24.18 2.87
C LYS A 149 16.33 -22.68 3.10
N ASP A 150 16.78 -21.87 2.15
CA ASP A 150 16.75 -20.41 2.24
C ASP A 150 15.58 -19.80 1.45
N GLY A 151 14.70 -20.64 0.89
CA GLY A 151 13.44 -20.23 0.29
C GLY A 151 13.37 -20.35 -1.22
N ILE A 152 12.23 -19.93 -1.75
CA ILE A 152 11.88 -19.99 -3.17
C ILE A 152 11.54 -18.57 -3.60
N TYR A 153 12.28 -18.06 -4.58
CA TYR A 153 12.13 -16.68 -5.06
C TYR A 153 11.77 -16.70 -6.54
N SER A 154 11.03 -15.67 -6.97
CA SER A 154 10.62 -15.54 -8.36
C SER A 154 10.93 -14.16 -8.91
N CYS A 155 11.55 -14.10 -10.09
CA CYS A 155 11.62 -12.92 -10.94
C CYS A 155 10.63 -13.11 -12.10
N LEU A 156 9.49 -12.44 -12.01
CA LEU A 156 8.37 -12.63 -12.93
C LEU A 156 8.72 -12.21 -14.37
N GLY A 157 8.29 -13.03 -15.33
CA GLY A 157 8.44 -12.75 -16.76
C GLY A 157 7.34 -11.83 -17.31
N ASN A 158 7.42 -11.48 -18.59
CA ASN A 158 6.49 -10.55 -19.23
C ASN A 158 5.04 -11.07 -19.32
N HIS A 159 4.81 -12.39 -19.24
CA HIS A 159 3.47 -12.99 -19.22
C HIS A 159 2.87 -13.10 -17.81
N ASP A 160 3.66 -12.93 -16.76
CA ASP A 160 3.22 -12.99 -15.35
C ASP A 160 2.57 -11.69 -14.84
N TYR A 161 2.84 -10.59 -15.54
CA TYR A 161 2.12 -9.35 -15.33
C TYR A 161 0.75 -9.43 -16.05
N PRO A 162 -0.36 -8.90 -15.49
CA PRO A 162 -1.70 -8.91 -16.11
C PRO A 162 -1.84 -8.17 -17.45
N ILE A 163 -0.74 -7.83 -18.12
CA ILE A 163 -0.71 -6.91 -19.26
C ILE A 163 -1.02 -7.68 -20.54
N TYR A 164 -2.29 -8.03 -20.71
CA TYR A 164 -2.94 -8.07 -22.02
C TYR A 164 -4.25 -7.26 -22.05
N VAL A 165 -4.46 -6.36 -21.09
CA VAL A 165 -5.46 -5.29 -21.18
C VAL A 165 -4.72 -3.99 -21.51
N ARG A 166 -4.65 -3.66 -22.80
CA ARG A 166 -3.89 -2.51 -23.33
C ARG A 166 -4.65 -1.18 -23.28
N ASP A 167 -5.76 -1.10 -22.56
CA ASP A 167 -6.68 0.05 -22.62
C ASP A 167 -6.98 0.67 -21.24
N ALA A 168 -6.05 0.62 -20.29
CA ALA A 168 -6.17 1.43 -19.08
C ALA A 168 -5.81 2.89 -19.39
N THR A 169 -6.79 3.79 -19.43
CA THR A 169 -6.59 5.23 -19.61
C THR A 169 -5.81 5.84 -18.43
N PRO A 170 -5.22 7.04 -18.54
CA PRO A 170 -4.61 7.73 -17.39
C PRO A 170 -5.52 7.83 -16.16
N GLN A 171 -6.84 7.89 -16.38
CA GLN A 171 -7.89 7.88 -15.35
C GLN A 171 -7.93 6.57 -14.55
N GLN A 172 -7.56 5.46 -15.18
CA GLN A 172 -7.50 4.12 -14.61
C GLN A 172 -6.09 3.78 -14.12
N ARG A 173 -5.33 4.73 -13.54
CA ARG A 173 -3.94 4.44 -13.08
C ARG A 173 -3.58 4.96 -11.68
N ALA A 174 -4.51 5.62 -11.00
CA ALA A 174 -4.17 6.43 -9.83
C ALA A 174 -4.86 6.06 -8.51
N ALA A 175 -5.82 5.12 -8.48
CA ALA A 175 -6.38 4.77 -7.19
C ALA A 175 -5.32 4.07 -6.32
N ASN A 176 -5.36 4.38 -5.03
CA ASN A 176 -4.50 3.77 -4.05
C ASN A 176 -5.41 3.52 -2.87
N LEU A 177 -5.87 2.28 -2.79
CA LEU A 177 -6.64 1.86 -1.64
C LEU A 177 -5.64 1.37 -0.60
N ARG A 178 -5.71 1.96 0.60
CA ARG A 178 -5.17 1.32 1.79
C ARG A 178 -6.05 0.14 2.16
N THR A 179 -5.48 -0.91 2.72
CA THR A 179 -6.24 -2.12 3.07
C THR A 179 -7.03 -1.98 4.36
N SER A 180 -6.75 -0.96 5.19
CA SER A 180 -7.40 -0.73 6.47
C SER A 180 -7.45 0.75 6.81
N TYR A 181 -8.50 1.20 7.50
CA TYR A 181 -8.59 2.54 8.08
C TYR A 181 -9.28 2.56 9.44
N PHE A 182 -8.93 3.56 10.24
CA PHE A 182 -9.69 3.97 11.42
C PHE A 182 -10.34 5.31 11.13
N ASP A 183 -11.66 5.38 11.17
CA ASP A 183 -12.37 6.64 10.95
C ASP A 183 -12.72 7.30 12.28
N MET A 184 -12.72 8.63 12.27
CA MET A 184 -12.82 9.47 13.46
C MET A 184 -14.29 9.69 13.86
N PRO A 185 -14.59 10.03 15.14
CA PRO A 185 -15.96 10.15 15.61
C PRO A 185 -16.64 11.46 15.23
N ASN A 186 -15.93 12.41 14.60
CA ASN A 186 -16.42 13.74 14.25
C ASN A 186 -17.27 13.80 12.97
N CYS A 187 -18.00 12.72 12.70
CA CYS A 187 -18.96 12.62 11.61
C CYS A 187 -20.31 13.25 11.99
N VAL A 188 -21.26 13.21 11.04
CA VAL A 188 -22.66 13.52 11.28
C VAL A 188 -23.49 12.26 10.98
N PRO A 189 -24.12 11.63 12.00
CA PRO A 189 -24.03 11.93 13.43
C PRO A 189 -22.63 11.60 14.03
N GLN A 190 -22.33 12.18 15.19
CA GLN A 190 -21.08 11.93 15.92
C GLN A 190 -21.07 10.51 16.51
N THR A 191 -19.91 9.86 16.51
CA THR A 191 -19.75 8.50 17.06
C THR A 191 -19.46 8.55 18.56
N THR A 192 -20.40 9.09 19.34
CA THR A 192 -20.29 9.35 20.79
C THR A 192 -21.30 8.56 21.62
N THR A 193 -22.08 7.68 20.98
CA THR A 193 -22.98 6.70 21.61
C THR A 193 -22.76 5.32 20.98
N GLU A 194 -23.13 4.25 21.70
CA GLU A 194 -23.01 2.87 21.22
C GLU A 194 -23.86 2.62 19.95
N GLU A 195 -25.05 3.22 19.89
CA GLU A 195 -25.94 3.12 18.73
C GLU A 195 -25.29 3.73 17.50
N ALA A 196 -24.74 4.94 17.60
CA ALA A 196 -24.05 5.61 16.50
C ALA A 196 -22.81 4.83 16.03
N LEU A 197 -22.09 4.19 16.96
CA LEU A 197 -20.96 3.31 16.64
C LEU A 197 -21.42 2.07 15.85
N ASN A 198 -22.45 1.38 16.33
CA ASN A 198 -22.98 0.18 15.67
C ASN A 198 -23.61 0.48 14.30
N GLU A 199 -24.32 1.61 14.16
CA GLU A 199 -24.83 2.07 12.86
C GLU A 199 -23.69 2.30 11.85
N LYS A 200 -22.56 2.83 12.32
CA LYS A 200 -21.37 3.07 11.49
C LYS A 200 -20.71 1.77 11.05
N PHE A 201 -20.60 0.78 11.95
CA PHE A 201 -20.18 -0.59 11.59
C PHE A 201 -21.11 -1.21 10.54
N GLU A 202 -22.43 -1.11 10.71
CA GLU A 202 -23.39 -1.64 9.73
C GLU A 202 -23.35 -0.90 8.39
N LEU A 203 -23.06 0.40 8.38
CA LEU A 203 -22.84 1.14 7.14
C LEU A 203 -21.58 0.65 6.41
N ALA A 204 -20.47 0.50 7.12
CA ALA A 204 -19.21 0.07 6.54
C ALA A 204 -19.25 -1.39 6.07
N ARG A 205 -19.92 -2.29 6.79
CA ARG A 205 -20.18 -3.68 6.38
C ARG A 205 -20.84 -3.80 5.02
N ARG A 206 -21.60 -2.77 4.60
CA ARG A 206 -22.30 -2.74 3.32
C ARG A 206 -21.57 -1.94 2.23
N LYS A 207 -20.61 -1.07 2.59
CA LYS A 207 -20.09 -0.05 1.68
C LYS A 207 -18.57 0.10 1.65
N SER A 208 -17.86 -0.38 2.66
CA SER A 208 -16.41 -0.22 2.73
C SER A 208 -15.73 -1.26 1.86
N HIS A 209 -14.93 -0.82 0.87
CA HIS A 209 -14.16 -1.71 0.00
C HIS A 209 -12.92 -2.30 0.68
N VAL A 210 -12.60 -1.86 1.90
CA VAL A 210 -11.39 -2.23 2.65
C VAL A 210 -11.73 -2.39 4.12
N ASN A 211 -10.80 -2.89 4.94
CA ASN A 211 -11.08 -3.18 6.35
C ASN A 211 -11.25 -1.89 7.17
N TYR A 212 -12.07 -1.95 8.21
CA TYR A 212 -12.51 -0.74 8.90
C TYR A 212 -12.66 -0.95 10.41
N SER A 213 -12.43 0.12 11.16
CA SER A 213 -12.96 0.30 12.51
C SER A 213 -13.06 1.81 12.81
N PHE A 214 -13.61 2.16 13.96
CA PHE A 214 -14.00 3.51 14.33
C PHE A 214 -13.54 3.85 15.74
N PHE A 215 -12.89 4.99 15.89
CA PHE A 215 -12.68 5.55 17.22
C PHE A 215 -14.01 5.96 17.83
N TYR A 216 -14.17 5.71 19.13
CA TYR A 216 -15.28 6.25 19.90
C TYR A 216 -14.93 7.66 20.41
N GLY A 217 -15.86 8.60 20.28
CA GLY A 217 -15.65 9.99 20.69
C GLY A 217 -15.93 10.22 22.16
N ALA A 218 -14.96 10.79 22.87
CA ALA A 218 -15.18 11.34 24.20
C ALA A 218 -15.89 12.70 24.11
N THR A 219 -16.83 12.94 25.01
CA THR A 219 -17.41 14.26 25.28
C THR A 219 -17.24 14.57 26.76
N ASN A 220 -17.61 15.78 27.18
CA ASN A 220 -17.59 16.16 28.60
C ASN A 220 -18.49 15.26 29.48
N ASP A 221 -19.47 14.56 28.90
CA ASP A 221 -20.59 13.98 29.64
C ASP A 221 -20.83 12.47 29.38
N ASN A 222 -20.09 11.82 28.47
CA ASN A 222 -20.36 10.43 28.07
C ASN A 222 -19.39 9.36 28.62
N VAL A 223 -18.51 9.71 29.56
CA VAL A 223 -17.52 8.76 30.11
C VAL A 223 -18.17 7.52 30.77
N ALA A 224 -19.38 7.67 31.32
CA ALA A 224 -20.13 6.56 31.91
C ALA A 224 -20.52 5.48 30.88
N ASP A 225 -20.64 5.84 29.60
CA ASP A 225 -20.97 4.90 28.53
C ASP A 225 -19.77 4.05 28.09
N PHE A 226 -18.55 4.43 28.48
CA PHE A 226 -17.34 3.71 28.05
C PHE A 226 -17.34 2.25 28.54
N ALA A 227 -17.95 1.98 29.68
CA ALA A 227 -18.08 0.63 30.24
C ALA A 227 -18.95 -0.31 29.38
N LYS A 228 -19.75 0.23 28.45
CA LYS A 228 -20.59 -0.55 27.53
C LYS A 228 -19.84 -0.93 26.25
N LEU A 229 -18.70 -0.29 25.98
CA LEU A 229 -17.97 -0.48 24.73
C LEU A 229 -17.27 -1.83 24.72
N ASP A 230 -17.44 -2.56 23.63
CA ASP A 230 -16.58 -3.69 23.32
C ASP A 230 -15.21 -3.17 22.86
N ILE A 231 -14.23 -3.22 23.76
CA ILE A 231 -12.88 -2.75 23.48
C ILE A 231 -12.25 -3.51 22.31
N HIS A 232 -12.62 -4.77 22.05
CA HIS A 232 -12.05 -5.58 20.97
C HIS A 232 -12.49 -5.16 19.57
N ARG A 233 -13.46 -4.24 19.47
CA ARG A 233 -13.99 -3.72 18.20
C ARG A 233 -13.49 -2.33 17.86
N ILE A 234 -12.89 -1.62 18.82
CA ILE A 234 -12.42 -0.23 18.63
C ILE A 234 -10.90 -0.09 18.81
N PRO A 235 -10.25 0.83 18.05
CA PRO A 235 -8.83 1.12 18.22
C PRO A 235 -8.54 1.86 19.54
N GLY A 236 -9.50 2.64 20.03
CA GLY A 236 -9.39 3.42 21.27
C GLY A 236 -10.42 4.54 21.35
N ILE A 237 -10.19 5.47 22.26
CA ILE A 237 -11.03 6.65 22.47
C ILE A 237 -10.38 7.87 21.80
N LYS A 238 -11.11 8.61 20.97
CA LYS A 238 -10.66 9.90 20.41
C LYS A 238 -11.22 11.04 21.26
N MET A 239 -10.37 12.01 21.59
CA MET A 239 -10.74 13.20 22.34
C MET A 239 -10.22 14.45 21.63
N PHE A 240 -11.05 15.50 21.58
CA PHE A 240 -10.66 16.81 21.08
C PHE A 240 -10.45 17.75 22.26
N MET A 241 -9.19 18.05 22.57
CA MET A 241 -8.81 18.99 23.65
C MET A 241 -8.74 20.45 23.16
N GLY A 242 -9.21 20.69 21.94
CA GLY A 242 -9.04 21.92 21.20
C GLY A 242 -10.03 22.06 20.05
N SER A 243 -10.53 23.27 19.82
CA SER A 243 -11.20 23.76 18.60
C SER A 243 -11.87 22.65 17.77
N SER A 244 -12.92 22.06 18.35
CA SER A 244 -13.67 20.95 17.74
C SER A 244 -14.92 21.43 17.01
N THR A 245 -15.46 20.57 16.15
CA THR A 245 -16.82 20.71 15.60
C THR A 245 -17.85 20.16 16.61
N GLY A 246 -18.93 20.90 16.87
CA GLY A 246 -20.03 20.48 17.75
C GLY A 246 -19.63 20.25 19.22
N ASN A 247 -20.31 19.32 19.89
CA ASN A 247 -20.19 19.06 21.35
C ASN A 247 -19.00 18.16 21.75
N MET A 248 -18.00 17.93 20.89
CA MET A 248 -16.86 17.03 21.19
C MET A 248 -15.64 17.73 21.80
N LEU A 249 -15.69 19.06 21.99
CA LEU A 249 -14.67 19.73 22.78
C LEU A 249 -14.76 19.22 24.23
N VAL A 250 -13.65 18.66 24.72
CA VAL A 250 -13.51 18.24 26.13
C VAL A 250 -12.54 19.19 26.80
N ASP A 251 -13.09 20.12 27.57
CA ASP A 251 -12.38 21.25 28.18
C ASP A 251 -12.60 21.37 29.69
N LYS A 252 -13.52 20.59 30.27
CA LYS A 252 -13.72 20.53 31.71
C LYS A 252 -12.61 19.71 32.36
N GLU A 253 -11.86 20.31 33.29
CA GLU A 253 -10.77 19.64 34.00
C GLU A 253 -11.21 18.31 34.66
N GLN A 254 -12.39 18.29 35.26
CA GLN A 254 -12.96 17.07 35.86
C GLN A 254 -13.20 15.99 34.80
N SER A 255 -13.77 16.34 33.64
CA SER A 255 -14.02 15.40 32.55
C SER A 255 -12.71 14.87 31.98
N LEU A 256 -11.72 15.73 31.73
CA LEU A 256 -10.38 15.34 31.30
C LEU A 256 -9.75 14.31 32.25
N ASN A 257 -9.69 14.62 33.55
CA ASN A 257 -9.14 13.70 34.54
C ASN A 257 -9.89 12.37 34.58
N THR A 258 -11.22 12.40 34.51
CA THR A 258 -12.05 11.19 34.57
C THR A 258 -11.86 10.33 33.31
N ILE A 259 -11.79 10.93 32.13
CA ILE A 259 -11.56 10.22 30.86
C ILE A 259 -10.19 9.55 30.88
N PHE A 260 -9.11 10.29 31.18
CA PHE A 260 -7.75 9.73 31.21
C PHE A 260 -7.60 8.59 32.23
N LYS A 261 -8.25 8.71 33.39
CA LYS A 261 -8.31 7.63 34.37
C LYS A 261 -9.05 6.40 33.81
N THR A 262 -10.23 6.61 33.23
CA THR A 262 -11.10 5.52 32.74
C THR A 262 -10.44 4.75 31.59
N VAL A 263 -9.83 5.43 30.62
CA VAL A 263 -9.13 4.75 29.50
C VAL A 263 -7.92 3.95 29.97
N ALA A 264 -7.23 4.42 31.02
CA ALA A 264 -6.13 3.67 31.64
C ALA A 264 -6.64 2.37 32.29
N GLU A 265 -7.77 2.43 33.00
CA GLU A 265 -8.43 1.26 33.60
C GLU A 265 -8.96 0.27 32.54
N MET A 266 -9.48 0.78 31.42
CA MET A 266 -9.94 -0.04 30.29
C MET A 266 -8.80 -0.69 29.49
N GLY A 267 -7.56 -0.21 29.65
CA GLY A 267 -6.42 -0.69 28.88
C GLY A 267 -6.47 -0.32 27.39
N VAL A 268 -7.15 0.77 27.02
CA VAL A 268 -7.24 1.26 25.63
C VAL A 268 -6.49 2.58 25.45
N PRO A 269 -5.92 2.86 24.25
CA PRO A 269 -5.33 4.16 23.97
C PRO A 269 -6.36 5.29 23.95
N VAL A 270 -5.96 6.47 24.41
CA VAL A 270 -6.64 7.73 24.11
C VAL A 270 -5.86 8.51 23.06
N MET A 271 -6.53 8.81 21.95
CA MET A 271 -5.98 9.63 20.88
C MET A 271 -6.47 11.08 21.03
N THR A 272 -5.56 12.05 21.09
CA THR A 272 -5.93 13.45 21.34
C THR A 272 -5.64 14.35 20.15
N HIS A 273 -6.60 15.18 19.77
CA HIS A 273 -6.32 16.41 19.00
C HIS A 273 -5.96 17.52 19.99
N CYS A 274 -4.75 18.09 19.85
CA CYS A 274 -4.16 19.01 20.81
C CYS A 274 -3.94 20.40 20.19
N GLU A 275 -4.85 21.33 20.46
CA GLU A 275 -4.68 22.76 20.17
C GLU A 275 -5.41 23.62 21.22
N ASP A 276 -4.72 24.54 21.89
CA ASP A 276 -5.33 25.36 22.94
C ASP A 276 -6.32 26.39 22.36
N THR A 277 -7.60 26.24 22.74
CA THR A 277 -8.69 27.07 22.21
C THR A 277 -8.58 28.53 22.69
N ALA A 278 -8.05 28.78 23.89
CA ALA A 278 -7.92 30.14 24.42
C ALA A 278 -6.82 30.90 23.67
N VAL A 279 -5.67 30.26 23.41
CA VAL A 279 -4.59 30.81 22.59
C VAL A 279 -5.07 31.09 21.16
N ILE A 280 -5.76 30.13 20.53
CA ILE A 280 -6.31 30.30 19.18
C ILE A 280 -7.28 31.49 19.13
N ASN A 281 -8.21 31.59 20.08
CA ASN A 281 -9.18 32.67 20.13
C ASN A 281 -8.50 34.03 20.33
N ALA A 282 -7.52 34.11 21.23
CA ALA A 282 -6.76 35.33 21.45
C ALA A 282 -6.00 35.76 20.18
N ASN A 283 -5.36 34.83 19.48
CA ASN A 283 -4.65 35.11 18.24
C ASN A 283 -5.61 35.50 17.12
N MET A 284 -6.76 34.83 17.01
CA MET A 284 -7.79 35.17 16.03
C MET A 284 -8.35 36.58 16.27
N SER A 285 -8.60 36.97 17.52
CA SER A 285 -9.03 38.32 17.86
C SER A 285 -8.00 39.37 17.45
N LYS A 286 -6.70 39.12 17.67
CA LYS A 286 -5.62 40.01 17.20
C LYS A 286 -5.57 40.08 15.67
N ALA A 287 -5.62 38.93 15.01
CA ALA A 287 -5.59 38.82 13.56
C ALA A 287 -6.77 39.56 12.90
N LYS A 288 -7.97 39.53 13.51
CA LYS A 288 -9.12 40.28 13.00
C LYS A 288 -8.96 41.78 13.09
N VAL A 289 -8.32 42.27 14.16
CA VAL A 289 -8.02 43.69 14.32
C VAL A 289 -6.97 44.14 13.30
N GLU A 290 -5.98 43.31 13.01
CA GLU A 290 -4.86 43.66 12.13
C GLU A 290 -5.19 43.49 10.64
N TRP A 291 -5.88 42.40 10.27
CA TRP A 291 -6.06 41.95 8.89
C TRP A 291 -7.53 41.87 8.44
N GLY A 292 -8.47 42.28 9.29
CA GLY A 292 -9.91 42.30 9.00
C GLY A 292 -10.66 41.03 9.40
N ASP A 293 -11.98 41.03 9.20
CA ASP A 293 -12.90 40.02 9.78
C ASP A 293 -12.62 38.56 9.38
N ASP A 294 -12.01 38.35 8.21
CA ASP A 294 -11.61 37.04 7.70
C ASP A 294 -10.16 37.10 7.18
N PRO A 295 -9.16 37.01 8.08
CA PRO A 295 -7.75 37.11 7.70
C PRO A 295 -7.37 36.13 6.61
N ASP A 296 -6.46 36.51 5.72
CA ASP A 296 -6.01 35.62 4.64
C ASP A 296 -5.46 34.29 5.19
N VAL A 297 -5.67 33.20 4.45
CA VAL A 297 -5.26 31.83 4.86
C VAL A 297 -3.77 31.68 5.11
N THR A 298 -2.93 32.57 4.58
CA THR A 298 -1.50 32.61 4.88
C THR A 298 -1.19 32.87 6.35
N HIS A 299 -2.10 33.50 7.10
CA HIS A 299 -1.97 33.74 8.54
C HIS A 299 -2.50 32.59 9.41
N HIS A 300 -2.99 31.50 8.82
CA HIS A 300 -3.62 30.40 9.57
C HIS A 300 -2.67 29.75 10.58
N SER A 301 -1.36 29.67 10.25
CA SER A 301 -0.33 29.14 11.17
C SER A 301 0.04 30.10 12.31
N GLU A 302 -0.18 31.40 12.14
CA GLU A 302 0.03 32.41 13.19
C GLU A 302 -1.12 32.39 14.19
N ILE A 303 -2.35 32.23 13.69
CA ILE A 303 -3.55 32.11 14.51
C ILE A 303 -3.54 30.80 15.30
N ARG A 304 -3.38 29.69 14.58
CA ARG A 304 -3.22 28.35 15.17
C ARG A 304 -1.73 28.11 15.39
N SER A 305 -1.18 28.81 16.38
CA SER A 305 0.26 28.96 16.64
C SER A 305 0.93 27.68 17.15
N GLU A 306 2.27 27.66 17.15
CA GLU A 306 3.05 26.60 17.82
C GLU A 306 2.69 26.50 19.31
N GLU A 307 2.52 27.64 19.97
CA GLU A 307 2.12 27.72 21.38
C GLU A 307 0.79 27.01 21.63
N ALA A 308 -0.23 27.25 20.78
CA ALA A 308 -1.52 26.58 20.92
C ALA A 308 -1.38 25.05 20.86
N CYS A 309 -0.58 24.53 19.93
CA CYS A 309 -0.36 23.09 19.80
C CYS A 309 0.40 22.54 21.03
N TYR A 310 1.50 23.20 21.40
CA TYR A 310 2.38 22.78 22.49
C TYR A 310 1.67 22.77 23.85
N GLU A 311 0.93 23.82 24.22
CA GLU A 311 0.27 23.88 25.54
C GLU A 311 -0.78 22.77 25.70
N SER A 312 -1.56 22.50 24.66
CA SER A 312 -2.55 21.42 24.67
C SER A 312 -1.88 20.04 24.69
N THR A 313 -0.81 19.84 23.91
CA THR A 313 -0.02 18.60 23.92
C THR A 313 0.62 18.35 25.28
N LYS A 314 1.17 19.39 25.91
CA LYS A 314 1.72 19.33 27.27
C LYS A 314 0.66 18.92 28.29
N LEU A 315 -0.53 19.53 28.24
CA LEU A 315 -1.64 19.16 29.13
C LEU A 315 -2.05 17.69 28.96
N ALA A 316 -2.16 17.21 27.71
CA ALA A 316 -2.49 15.82 27.41
C ALA A 316 -1.44 14.86 28.00
N VAL A 317 -0.16 15.18 27.83
CA VAL A 317 0.96 14.43 28.42
C VAL A 317 0.85 14.40 29.94
N ASP A 318 0.67 15.55 30.59
CA ASP A 318 0.61 15.65 32.05
C ASP A 318 -0.53 14.78 32.61
N LEU A 319 -1.69 14.78 31.95
CA LEU A 319 -2.83 13.93 32.30
C LEU A 319 -2.54 12.44 32.08
N ALA A 320 -1.90 12.10 30.96
CA ALA A 320 -1.52 10.72 30.66
C ALA A 320 -0.52 10.17 31.68
N VAL A 321 0.49 10.96 32.05
CA VAL A 321 1.48 10.60 33.08
C VAL A 321 0.79 10.45 34.44
N LYS A 322 -0.06 11.42 34.83
CA LYS A 322 -0.78 11.41 36.10
C LYS A 322 -1.64 10.16 36.30
N HIS A 323 -2.31 9.70 35.24
CA HIS A 323 -3.24 8.58 35.30
C HIS A 323 -2.66 7.27 34.74
N ASN A 324 -1.39 7.27 34.36
CA ASN A 324 -0.74 6.16 33.65
C ASN A 324 -1.53 5.69 32.41
N ALA A 325 -2.12 6.61 31.65
CA ALA A 325 -2.86 6.31 30.42
C ALA A 325 -1.92 6.09 29.23
N HIS A 326 -2.37 5.32 28.23
CA HIS A 326 -1.68 5.25 26.94
C HIS A 326 -2.19 6.39 26.06
N LEU A 327 -1.37 7.43 25.88
CA LEU A 327 -1.68 8.58 25.04
C LEU A 327 -1.10 8.40 23.64
N HIS A 328 -1.92 8.70 22.64
CA HIS A 328 -1.49 8.87 21.26
C HIS A 328 -1.81 10.29 20.78
N VAL A 329 -0.80 11.14 20.64
CA VAL A 329 -0.98 12.52 20.15
C VAL A 329 -1.19 12.48 18.64
N ALA A 330 -2.37 12.93 18.20
CA ALA A 330 -2.71 12.99 16.79
C ALA A 330 -1.90 14.07 16.06
N HIS A 331 -1.63 13.84 14.78
CA HIS A 331 -1.17 14.80 13.77
C HIS A 331 -0.24 15.92 14.30
N LEU A 332 0.93 15.57 14.85
CA LEU A 332 1.94 16.54 15.29
C LEU A 332 2.38 17.46 14.15
N THR A 333 2.55 18.75 14.47
CA THR A 333 2.88 19.77 13.46
C THR A 333 4.12 20.58 13.75
N THR A 334 4.59 20.61 15.00
CA THR A 334 5.67 21.49 15.42
C THR A 334 6.91 20.73 15.87
N LYS A 335 8.07 21.36 15.73
CA LYS A 335 9.32 20.88 16.31
C LYS A 335 9.23 20.83 17.85
N LYS A 336 8.59 21.82 18.48
CA LYS A 336 8.53 21.94 19.94
C LYS A 336 7.73 20.80 20.60
N GLU A 337 6.62 20.38 19.98
CA GLU A 337 5.88 19.20 20.45
C GLU A 337 6.71 17.91 20.27
N LEU A 338 7.41 17.78 19.14
CA LEU A 338 8.27 16.63 18.89
C LEU A 338 9.38 16.50 19.94
N GLU A 339 10.00 17.62 20.33
CA GLU A 339 11.03 17.66 21.38
C GLU A 339 10.46 17.22 22.75
N LEU A 340 9.24 17.64 23.08
CA LEU A 340 8.54 17.19 24.29
C LEU A 340 8.35 15.66 24.29
N ILE A 341 7.81 15.10 23.21
CA ILE A 341 7.58 13.65 23.07
C ILE A 341 8.89 12.86 23.14
N GLN A 342 9.95 13.35 22.49
CA GLN A 342 11.28 12.75 22.56
C GLN A 342 11.87 12.79 23.96
N GLN A 343 11.68 13.88 24.69
CA GLN A 343 12.17 14.02 26.06
C GLN A 343 11.50 13.03 27.00
N ILE A 344 10.17 12.88 26.90
CA ILE A 344 9.40 11.94 27.73
C ILE A 344 9.78 10.48 27.44
N ASN A 345 10.02 10.17 26.16
CA ASN A 345 10.37 8.81 25.73
C ASN A 345 11.88 8.54 25.69
N LYS A 346 12.71 9.40 26.30
CA LYS A 346 14.19 9.29 26.23
C LYS A 346 14.71 7.91 26.64
N GLU A 347 14.06 7.29 27.62
CA GLU A 347 14.40 5.95 28.16
C GLU A 347 13.65 4.81 27.43
N ASN A 348 12.56 5.12 26.73
CA ASN A 348 11.66 4.17 26.07
C ASN A 348 11.79 4.26 24.55
N ARG A 349 12.79 3.59 24.00
CA ARG A 349 13.12 3.68 22.57
C ARG A 349 12.25 2.79 21.68
N ASN A 350 11.78 1.66 22.18
CA ASN A 350 10.89 0.78 21.42
C ASN A 350 9.43 1.22 21.59
N LEU A 351 8.64 1.05 20.54
CA LEU A 351 7.21 1.40 20.57
C LEU A 351 6.45 0.68 21.70
N SER A 352 6.79 -0.58 21.99
CA SER A 352 6.16 -1.37 23.06
C SER A 352 6.33 -0.78 24.45
N ASP A 353 7.38 0.02 24.65
CA ASP A 353 7.78 0.54 25.96
C ASP A 353 7.22 1.96 26.18
N LYS A 354 6.66 2.57 25.12
CA LYS A 354 6.13 3.93 25.17
C LYS A 354 4.69 3.94 25.67
N ARG A 355 4.43 4.80 26.66
CA ARG A 355 3.06 5.17 27.07
C ARG A 355 2.54 6.40 26.34
N ILE A 356 3.45 7.21 25.80
CA ILE A 356 3.13 8.42 25.05
C ILE A 356 3.67 8.23 23.65
N THR A 357 2.79 8.19 22.66
CA THR A 357 3.16 8.05 21.26
C THR A 357 2.59 9.20 20.44
N ALA A 358 3.09 9.38 19.23
CA ALA A 358 2.62 10.44 18.35
C ALA A 358 2.60 10.02 16.88
N GLU A 359 1.67 10.60 16.12
CA GLU A 359 1.64 10.47 14.66
C GLU A 359 1.98 11.80 13.99
N ALA A 360 2.59 11.73 12.81
CA ALA A 360 2.61 12.83 11.85
C ALA A 360 1.73 12.46 10.65
N VAL A 361 1.14 13.46 9.99
CA VAL A 361 0.34 13.21 8.79
C VAL A 361 1.08 13.65 7.53
N VAL A 362 0.80 12.97 6.41
CA VAL A 362 1.50 13.22 5.15
C VAL A 362 1.44 14.70 4.75
N GLY A 363 0.33 15.40 4.97
CA GLY A 363 0.21 16.83 4.67
C GLY A 363 1.29 17.68 5.37
N HIS A 364 1.52 17.46 6.67
CA HIS A 364 2.56 18.17 7.44
C HIS A 364 3.98 17.74 7.10
N LEU A 365 4.16 16.57 6.49
CA LEU A 365 5.44 16.08 6.00
C LEU A 365 5.78 16.62 4.61
N LEU A 366 4.81 17.03 3.81
CA LEU A 366 5.01 17.55 2.45
C LEU A 366 5.11 19.07 2.43
N PHE A 367 4.09 19.74 2.97
CA PHE A 367 3.89 21.17 2.80
C PHE A 367 4.53 22.00 3.92
N THR A 368 4.69 23.29 3.67
CA THR A 368 5.03 24.33 4.64
C THR A 368 4.01 25.47 4.57
N ALA A 369 4.02 26.36 5.56
CA ALA A 369 3.15 27.53 5.61
C ALA A 369 3.29 28.42 4.36
N ASP A 370 4.48 28.47 3.75
CA ASP A 370 4.72 29.22 2.51
C ASP A 370 3.90 28.68 1.32
N ASP A 371 3.55 27.40 1.31
CA ASP A 371 2.76 26.79 0.24
C ASP A 371 1.33 27.34 0.19
N HIS A 372 0.84 28.02 1.25
CA HIS A 372 -0.43 28.74 1.20
C HIS A 372 -0.44 29.84 0.14
N LYS A 373 0.71 30.40 -0.24
CA LYS A 373 0.81 31.41 -1.30
C LYS A 373 0.37 30.88 -2.67
N THR A 374 0.51 29.57 -2.90
CA THR A 374 0.18 28.93 -4.19
C THR A 374 -1.08 28.07 -4.09
N LEU A 375 -1.21 27.31 -3.00
CA LEU A 375 -2.32 26.38 -2.80
C LEU A 375 -3.49 26.99 -2.01
N GLY A 376 -3.30 28.16 -1.40
CA GLY A 376 -4.34 28.88 -0.67
C GLY A 376 -4.98 28.01 0.41
N ALA A 377 -6.32 28.05 0.47
CA ALA A 377 -7.10 27.30 1.43
C ALA A 377 -7.06 25.78 1.18
N LYS A 378 -6.60 25.27 0.02
CA LYS A 378 -6.57 23.83 -0.27
C LYS A 378 -5.71 23.04 0.72
N ILE A 379 -4.71 23.67 1.32
CA ILE A 379 -3.88 23.06 2.37
C ILE A 379 -4.21 23.58 3.78
N LYS A 380 -5.30 24.35 3.95
CA LYS A 380 -5.81 24.76 5.27
C LYS A 380 -6.32 23.53 6.03
N VAL A 381 -5.65 23.20 7.13
CA VAL A 381 -5.95 22.08 8.03
C VAL A 381 -5.75 22.49 9.49
N ASN A 382 -6.25 21.67 10.41
CA ASN A 382 -6.07 21.83 11.85
C ASN A 382 -5.48 20.52 12.42
N PRO A 383 -4.30 20.54 13.05
CA PRO A 383 -3.46 21.72 13.29
C PRO A 383 -2.84 22.23 11.98
N SER A 384 -2.52 23.54 11.96
CA SER A 384 -2.06 24.25 10.77
C SER A 384 -0.75 23.70 10.21
N ILE A 385 -0.52 23.86 8.90
CA ILE A 385 0.78 23.58 8.29
C ILE A 385 1.77 24.66 8.74
N LYS A 386 2.91 24.23 9.29
CA LYS A 386 3.87 25.11 9.97
C LYS A 386 5.08 25.43 9.09
N THR A 387 6.17 25.91 9.69
CA THR A 387 7.36 26.35 8.98
C THR A 387 8.10 25.18 8.32
N ALA A 388 9.01 25.50 7.39
CA ALA A 388 9.92 24.50 6.84
C ALA A 388 10.80 23.84 7.91
N ALA A 389 11.13 24.57 8.99
CA ALA A 389 11.90 24.04 10.10
C ALA A 389 11.11 22.95 10.85
N ASP A 390 9.81 23.17 11.07
CA ASP A 390 8.91 22.20 11.69
C ASP A 390 8.77 20.94 10.82
N ARG A 391 8.45 21.09 9.53
CA ARG A 391 8.38 19.96 8.59
C ARG A 391 9.68 19.15 8.60
N ASN A 392 10.83 19.83 8.56
CA ASN A 392 12.13 19.17 8.55
C ASN A 392 12.41 18.47 9.90
N ALA A 393 11.94 19.02 11.02
CA ALA A 393 12.03 18.38 12.32
C ALA A 393 11.18 17.11 12.39
N LEU A 394 9.92 17.16 11.93
CA LEU A 394 9.04 15.98 11.84
C LEU A 394 9.66 14.90 10.95
N ARG A 395 10.19 15.27 9.77
CA ARG A 395 10.90 14.35 8.88
C ARG A 395 12.10 13.67 9.55
N LYS A 396 12.90 14.40 10.33
CA LYS A 396 13.97 13.81 11.16
C LYS A 396 13.40 12.91 12.27
N GLY A 397 12.27 13.31 12.84
CA GLY A 397 11.48 12.56 13.81
C GLY A 397 11.08 11.16 13.34
N LEU A 398 10.76 11.01 12.04
CA LEU A 398 10.43 9.72 11.43
C LEU A 398 11.60 8.72 11.52
N ALA A 399 12.83 9.19 11.30
CA ALA A 399 14.02 8.34 11.27
C ALA A 399 14.53 7.99 12.67
N ASN A 400 14.39 8.90 13.63
CA ASN A 400 14.97 8.75 14.99
C ASN A 400 13.98 8.27 16.06
N GLY A 401 12.75 7.91 15.67
CA GLY A 401 11.73 7.37 16.58
C GLY A 401 11.02 8.44 17.43
N GLY A 402 11.08 9.71 17.04
CA GLY A 402 10.27 10.77 17.65
C GLY A 402 8.81 10.77 17.16
N VAL A 403 8.56 10.25 15.95
CA VAL A 403 7.22 9.99 15.40
C VAL A 403 7.04 8.48 15.29
N ASP A 404 5.93 7.97 15.82
CA ASP A 404 5.69 6.52 15.95
C ASP A 404 4.95 5.94 14.76
N ILE A 405 4.01 6.70 14.17
CA ILE A 405 3.25 6.28 13.00
C ILE A 405 3.04 7.43 12.01
N ILE A 406 2.68 7.08 10.76
CA ILE A 406 2.26 8.03 9.74
C ILE A 406 0.80 7.79 9.35
N ALA A 407 -0.02 8.82 9.50
CA ALA A 407 -1.42 8.84 9.10
C ALA A 407 -1.66 9.86 7.99
N THR A 408 -2.93 10.08 7.63
CA THR A 408 -3.28 11.02 6.54
C THR A 408 -4.18 12.16 6.97
N ASP A 409 -4.92 11.98 8.06
CA ASP A 409 -6.01 12.88 8.48
C ASP A 409 -6.88 13.30 7.28
N HIS A 410 -7.38 12.29 6.56
CA HIS A 410 -8.13 12.51 5.33
C HIS A 410 -9.50 13.12 5.67
N ALA A 411 -9.61 14.44 5.49
CA ALA A 411 -10.78 15.23 5.82
C ALA A 411 -11.28 16.01 4.60
N PRO A 412 -12.00 15.35 3.66
CA PRO A 412 -12.44 15.97 2.41
C PRO A 412 -13.59 16.97 2.65
N HIS A 413 -13.48 18.14 2.02
CA HIS A 413 -14.55 19.13 1.89
C HIS A 413 -14.78 19.47 0.42
N LEU A 414 -15.96 19.95 0.04
CA LEU A 414 -16.18 20.42 -1.33
C LEU A 414 -15.35 21.69 -1.57
N LEU A 415 -14.92 21.93 -2.81
CA LEU A 415 -14.13 23.14 -3.13
C LEU A 415 -14.82 24.44 -2.72
N LYS A 416 -16.16 24.51 -2.80
CA LYS A 416 -16.94 25.67 -2.35
C LYS A 416 -16.74 25.96 -0.85
N ASP A 417 -16.54 24.92 -0.04
CA ASP A 417 -16.32 25.04 1.41
C ASP A 417 -14.86 25.42 1.71
N LYS A 418 -13.96 25.35 0.72
CA LYS A 418 -12.56 25.77 0.79
C LYS A 418 -12.36 27.23 0.31
N THR A 419 -13.41 28.03 0.27
CA THR A 419 -13.37 29.43 -0.20
C THR A 419 -13.30 30.39 0.99
N GLY A 420 -12.49 31.45 0.88
CA GLY A 420 -12.32 32.49 1.89
C GLY A 420 -11.04 32.34 2.74
N GLY A 421 -10.96 33.07 3.84
CA GLY A 421 -9.81 33.19 4.72
C GLY A 421 -9.76 32.18 5.86
N CYS A 422 -9.06 32.55 6.93
CA CYS A 422 -8.85 31.73 8.12
C CYS A 422 -10.15 31.38 8.86
N CYS A 423 -11.15 32.27 8.83
CA CYS A 423 -12.42 32.08 9.53
C CYS A 423 -13.44 31.27 8.71
N SER A 424 -13.53 31.57 7.41
CA SER A 424 -14.62 31.08 6.56
C SER A 424 -14.30 29.78 5.83
N ALA A 425 -13.06 29.57 5.40
CA ALA A 425 -12.69 28.34 4.68
C ALA A 425 -12.62 27.14 5.65
N ALA A 426 -13.21 26.01 5.25
CA ALA A 426 -13.15 24.76 6.01
C ALA A 426 -11.71 24.24 6.14
N SER A 427 -11.36 23.71 7.31
CA SER A 427 -10.08 23.04 7.55
C SER A 427 -10.19 21.55 7.27
N GLY A 428 -9.30 21.02 6.44
CA GLY A 428 -9.30 19.61 6.01
C GLY A 428 -8.82 19.47 4.57
N MET A 429 -8.14 18.35 4.26
CA MET A 429 -7.71 18.04 2.90
C MET A 429 -7.79 16.54 2.57
N PRO A 430 -8.06 16.17 1.31
CA PRO A 430 -8.07 14.78 0.88
C PRO A 430 -6.65 14.26 0.60
N MET A 431 -6.10 13.42 1.49
CA MET A 431 -4.74 12.86 1.32
C MET A 431 -4.61 11.33 1.18
N ILE A 432 -5.66 10.55 1.48
CA ILE A 432 -5.54 9.09 1.57
C ILE A 432 -4.97 8.42 0.31
N GLN A 433 -5.47 8.80 -0.87
CA GLN A 433 -5.08 8.25 -2.16
C GLN A 433 -3.60 8.50 -2.48
N PHE A 434 -3.07 9.69 -2.21
CA PHE A 434 -1.69 10.01 -2.60
C PHE A 434 -0.67 9.77 -1.49
N SER A 435 -1.12 9.30 -0.31
CA SER A 435 -0.27 9.15 0.87
C SER A 435 0.93 8.20 0.67
N LEU A 436 0.73 7.00 0.11
CA LEU A 436 1.83 6.03 -0.05
C LEU A 436 2.87 6.50 -1.06
N VAL A 437 2.43 6.97 -2.23
CA VAL A 437 3.35 7.44 -3.29
C VAL A 437 4.13 8.69 -2.86
N ALA A 438 3.50 9.60 -2.10
CA ALA A 438 4.18 10.74 -1.52
C ALA A 438 5.23 10.32 -0.47
N MET A 439 4.91 9.32 0.34
CA MET A 439 5.87 8.82 1.32
C MET A 439 7.03 8.02 0.67
N LEU A 440 6.78 7.35 -0.45
CA LEU A 440 7.84 6.73 -1.27
C LEU A 440 8.78 7.77 -1.89
N GLU A 441 8.32 8.97 -2.25
CA GLU A 441 9.22 10.06 -2.63
C GLU A 441 10.14 10.51 -1.49
N LEU A 442 9.69 10.43 -0.23
CA LEU A 442 10.56 10.68 0.91
C LEU A 442 11.61 9.58 1.09
N VAL A 443 11.33 8.35 0.64
CA VAL A 443 12.33 7.28 0.55
C VAL A 443 13.37 7.61 -0.53
N ASP A 444 12.93 7.96 -1.74
CA ASP A 444 13.83 8.36 -2.83
C ASP A 444 14.69 9.58 -2.47
N ALA A 445 14.13 10.52 -1.70
CA ALA A 445 14.84 11.70 -1.19
C ALA A 445 15.79 11.40 0.00
N GLY A 446 15.88 10.15 0.45
CA GLY A 446 16.75 9.75 1.55
C GLY A 446 16.32 10.24 2.94
N VAL A 447 15.06 10.65 3.10
CA VAL A 447 14.53 11.12 4.39
C VAL A 447 14.28 9.95 5.35
N ILE A 448 13.76 8.84 4.83
CA ILE A 448 13.55 7.58 5.54
C ILE A 448 13.92 6.41 4.63
N THR A 449 14.18 5.24 5.20
CA THR A 449 14.37 4.01 4.40
C THR A 449 13.04 3.35 4.05
N MET A 450 13.04 2.41 3.10
CA MET A 450 11.86 1.60 2.76
C MET A 450 11.34 0.81 3.97
N GLU A 451 12.24 0.26 4.80
CA GLU A 451 11.89 -0.48 6.00
C GLU A 451 11.20 0.43 7.01
N LYS A 452 11.73 1.64 7.20
CA LYS A 452 11.13 2.62 8.11
C LYS A 452 9.77 3.10 7.61
N LEU A 453 9.58 3.24 6.29
CA LEU A 453 8.27 3.50 5.69
C LEU A 453 7.24 2.43 6.07
N VAL A 454 7.57 1.15 5.85
CA VAL A 454 6.68 0.03 6.18
C VAL A 454 6.42 -0.04 7.68
N GLU A 455 7.45 0.24 8.50
CA GLU A 455 7.31 0.28 9.94
C GLU A 455 6.30 1.34 10.38
N LEU A 456 6.45 2.59 9.92
CA LEU A 456 5.61 3.72 10.32
C LEU A 456 4.18 3.67 9.78
N MET A 457 3.97 3.05 8.61
CA MET A 457 2.65 3.02 7.95
C MET A 457 1.87 1.73 8.17
N CYS A 458 2.54 0.64 8.58
CA CYS A 458 1.92 -0.69 8.72
C CYS A 458 2.21 -1.33 10.07
N HIS A 459 3.48 -1.58 10.39
CA HIS A 459 3.84 -2.36 11.59
C HIS A 459 3.50 -1.63 12.89
N ASN A 460 3.84 -0.34 12.98
CA ASN A 460 3.63 0.45 14.18
C ASN A 460 2.15 0.74 14.43
N PRO A 461 1.32 1.12 13.43
CA PRO A 461 -0.13 1.16 13.63
C PRO A 461 -0.70 -0.18 14.13
N ALA A 462 -0.27 -1.30 13.55
CA ALA A 462 -0.74 -2.62 13.98
C ALA A 462 -0.35 -2.96 15.43
N ARG A 463 0.86 -2.62 15.86
CA ARG A 463 1.32 -2.83 17.24
C ARG A 463 0.67 -1.85 18.23
N LEU A 464 0.61 -0.57 17.87
CA LEU A 464 0.13 0.50 18.74
C LEU A 464 -1.33 0.28 19.14
N PHE A 465 -2.16 -0.06 18.16
CA PHE A 465 -3.59 -0.30 18.38
C PHE A 465 -3.91 -1.77 18.63
N ASP A 466 -2.91 -2.64 18.60
CA ASP A 466 -3.02 -4.08 18.81
C ASP A 466 -4.05 -4.74 17.87
N ILE A 467 -3.85 -4.53 16.58
CA ILE A 467 -4.71 -5.08 15.51
C ILE A 467 -4.41 -6.56 15.33
N ASP A 468 -5.44 -7.39 15.38
CA ASP A 468 -5.28 -8.83 15.19
C ASP A 468 -4.81 -9.18 13.76
N GLN A 469 -3.76 -10.00 13.69
CA GLN A 469 -3.27 -10.66 12.46
C GLN A 469 -3.10 -9.74 11.22
N ARG A 470 -2.74 -8.47 11.42
CA ARG A 470 -2.57 -7.48 10.33
C ARG A 470 -1.29 -6.66 10.46
N GLY A 471 -0.96 -5.93 9.39
CA GLY A 471 0.18 -5.03 9.34
C GLY A 471 1.53 -5.71 9.12
N PHE A 472 1.60 -7.03 9.00
CA PHE A 472 2.83 -7.80 8.75
C PHE A 472 2.63 -8.84 7.65
N ILE A 473 3.69 -9.12 6.90
CA ILE A 473 3.73 -10.25 5.96
C ILE A 473 4.27 -11.46 6.73
N ARG A 474 3.36 -12.21 7.36
CA ARG A 474 3.67 -13.37 8.21
C ARG A 474 2.68 -14.50 8.00
N LYS A 475 3.10 -15.73 8.25
CA LYS A 475 2.19 -16.89 8.24
C LYS A 475 1.08 -16.66 9.27
N GLY A 476 -0.17 -16.91 8.87
CA GLY A 476 -1.36 -16.72 9.72
C GLY A 476 -1.94 -15.31 9.71
N TYR A 477 -1.26 -14.32 9.10
CA TYR A 477 -1.78 -12.96 8.98
C TYR A 477 -2.69 -12.81 7.76
N LYS A 478 -3.61 -11.84 7.80
CA LYS A 478 -4.47 -11.49 6.67
C LYS A 478 -3.63 -10.98 5.51
N ALA A 479 -4.00 -11.38 4.29
CA ALA A 479 -3.33 -10.99 3.06
C ALA A 479 -3.74 -9.57 2.61
N ASP A 480 -3.37 -8.59 3.44
CA ASP A 480 -3.48 -7.17 3.19
C ASP A 480 -2.16 -6.65 2.61
N LEU A 481 -2.10 -6.49 1.29
CA LEU A 481 -0.86 -6.22 0.57
C LEU A 481 -1.05 -5.09 -0.44
N VAL A 482 0.02 -4.36 -0.70
CA VAL A 482 0.09 -3.39 -1.79
C VAL A 482 1.30 -3.70 -2.65
N ILE A 483 1.13 -3.66 -3.97
CA ILE A 483 2.20 -3.82 -4.95
C ILE A 483 2.44 -2.44 -5.56
N VAL A 484 3.68 -1.97 -5.49
CA VAL A 484 4.10 -0.68 -6.01
C VAL A 484 5.20 -0.84 -7.05
N ARG A 485 5.18 0.03 -8.07
CA ARG A 485 6.19 0.07 -9.13
C ARG A 485 7.01 1.37 -9.02
N PRO A 486 8.34 1.29 -8.83
CA PRO A 486 9.23 2.44 -8.94
C PRO A 486 9.42 2.88 -10.39
N ALA A 487 9.98 4.08 -10.59
CA ALA A 487 10.34 4.61 -11.90
C ALA A 487 9.19 4.56 -12.94
N SER A 488 7.95 4.78 -12.48
CA SER A 488 6.74 4.77 -13.29
C SER A 488 6.02 6.11 -13.19
N PRO A 489 6.56 7.18 -13.79
CA PRO A 489 6.05 8.53 -13.59
C PRO A 489 4.59 8.68 -14.05
N TRP A 490 3.81 9.43 -13.27
CA TRP A 490 2.45 9.84 -13.61
C TRP A 490 2.06 11.11 -12.87
N THR A 491 1.25 11.94 -13.51
CA THR A 491 0.80 13.22 -12.97
C THR A 491 -0.59 13.07 -12.38
N VAL A 492 -0.81 13.66 -11.20
CA VAL A 492 -2.14 13.74 -10.58
C VAL A 492 -2.99 14.71 -11.39
N THR A 493 -4.05 14.19 -12.00
CA THR A 493 -5.06 14.99 -12.71
C THR A 493 -6.41 14.89 -12.00
N PRO A 494 -7.34 15.85 -12.20
CA PRO A 494 -8.67 15.78 -11.60
C PRO A 494 -9.39 14.45 -11.87
N ASP A 495 -9.29 13.92 -13.08
CA ASP A 495 -9.98 12.70 -13.49
C ASP A 495 -9.53 11.43 -12.74
N CYS A 496 -8.32 11.45 -12.16
CA CYS A 496 -7.75 10.30 -11.48
C CYS A 496 -8.16 10.25 -9.99
N ILE A 497 -8.71 11.34 -9.47
CA ILE A 497 -9.09 11.53 -8.06
C ILE A 497 -10.35 10.73 -7.75
N GLN A 498 -10.26 9.81 -6.79
CA GLN A 498 -11.39 8.96 -6.38
C GLN A 498 -12.17 9.54 -5.18
N SER A 499 -11.60 10.52 -4.49
CA SER A 499 -12.31 11.20 -3.39
C SER A 499 -13.58 11.86 -3.91
N LYS A 500 -14.69 11.70 -3.18
CA LYS A 500 -16.00 12.28 -3.56
C LYS A 500 -15.98 13.80 -3.68
N CYS A 501 -15.03 14.48 -3.05
CA CYS A 501 -14.89 15.94 -3.17
C CYS A 501 -14.34 16.38 -4.54
N GLY A 502 -13.77 15.47 -5.34
CA GLY A 502 -13.35 15.72 -6.72
C GLY A 502 -12.11 16.59 -6.88
N TRP A 503 -11.30 16.77 -5.83
CA TRP A 503 -10.06 17.57 -5.88
C TRP A 503 -9.00 17.01 -4.92
N SER A 504 -7.75 17.45 -5.09
CA SER A 504 -6.60 17.13 -4.24
C SER A 504 -5.59 18.27 -4.17
N PRO A 505 -4.90 18.48 -3.03
CA PRO A 505 -3.76 19.38 -2.99
C PRO A 505 -2.56 18.88 -3.83
N MET A 506 -2.57 17.61 -4.26
CA MET A 506 -1.52 17.03 -5.10
C MET A 506 -1.75 17.21 -6.61
N GLU A 507 -2.83 17.87 -7.04
CA GLU A 507 -3.10 18.13 -8.45
C GLU A 507 -1.90 18.80 -9.16
N GLY A 508 -1.51 18.26 -10.31
CA GLY A 508 -0.35 18.72 -11.08
C GLY A 508 0.99 18.14 -10.62
N HIS A 509 1.06 17.51 -9.43
CA HIS A 509 2.27 16.81 -8.96
C HIS A 509 2.52 15.54 -9.77
N THR A 510 3.78 15.26 -10.09
CA THR A 510 4.17 14.05 -10.82
C THR A 510 4.93 13.10 -9.90
N PHE A 511 4.30 11.98 -9.54
CA PHE A 511 4.92 10.95 -8.71
C PHE A 511 5.74 9.98 -9.57
N SER A 512 6.89 9.55 -9.06
CA SER A 512 7.73 8.51 -9.70
C SER A 512 7.36 7.08 -9.31
N TRP A 513 6.50 6.92 -8.30
CA TRP A 513 5.98 5.64 -7.83
C TRP A 513 4.52 5.47 -8.21
N ARG A 514 4.13 4.24 -8.54
CA ARG A 514 2.74 3.88 -8.84
C ARG A 514 2.28 2.73 -7.97
N VAL A 515 1.04 2.78 -7.47
CA VAL A 515 0.37 1.61 -6.91
C VAL A 515 -0.20 0.79 -8.06
N GLU A 516 0.25 -0.45 -8.19
CA GLU A 516 -0.24 -1.36 -9.24
C GLU A 516 -1.43 -2.17 -8.79
N ARG A 517 -1.41 -2.59 -7.52
CA ARG A 517 -2.41 -3.47 -6.96
C ARG A 517 -2.55 -3.26 -5.47
N THR A 518 -3.78 -3.29 -4.99
CA THR A 518 -4.11 -3.45 -3.57
C THR A 518 -4.88 -4.75 -3.39
N ILE A 519 -4.45 -5.55 -2.42
CA ILE A 519 -5.06 -6.81 -2.02
C ILE A 519 -5.55 -6.63 -0.58
N CYS A 520 -6.83 -6.88 -0.33
CA CYS A 520 -7.48 -6.80 0.98
C CYS A 520 -8.01 -8.19 1.33
N ASN A 521 -7.55 -8.77 2.44
CA ASN A 521 -7.90 -10.13 2.85
C ASN A 521 -7.69 -11.20 1.76
N GLY A 522 -6.68 -11.01 0.89
CA GLY A 522 -6.40 -11.90 -0.24
C GLY A 522 -7.23 -11.61 -1.50
N HIS A 523 -8.18 -10.68 -1.45
CA HIS A 523 -8.97 -10.23 -2.59
C HIS A 523 -8.34 -8.99 -3.25
N THR A 524 -8.21 -8.98 -4.57
CA THR A 524 -7.71 -7.82 -5.30
C THR A 524 -8.79 -6.74 -5.37
N VAL A 525 -8.70 -5.73 -4.50
CA VAL A 525 -9.66 -4.60 -4.42
C VAL A 525 -9.32 -3.48 -5.39
N TYR A 526 -8.08 -3.42 -5.84
CA TYR A 526 -7.61 -2.46 -6.81
C TYR A 526 -6.57 -3.10 -7.72
N ALA A 527 -6.73 -2.95 -9.03
CA ALA A 527 -5.75 -3.32 -10.04
C ALA A 527 -6.02 -2.54 -11.33
N ASP A 528 -4.98 -2.26 -12.10
CA ASP A 528 -5.09 -1.65 -13.44
C ASP A 528 -5.95 -0.37 -13.44
N GLY A 529 -5.78 0.36 -12.35
CA GLY A 529 -6.54 1.50 -11.88
C GLY A 529 -8.05 1.49 -11.87
N ALA A 530 -8.64 0.31 -11.77
CA ALA A 530 -10.02 0.13 -11.36
C ALA A 530 -10.10 -0.37 -9.90
N VAL A 531 -11.11 0.11 -9.18
CA VAL A 531 -11.51 -0.42 -7.87
C VAL A 531 -12.61 -1.45 -8.08
N ASP A 532 -12.47 -2.62 -7.46
CA ASP A 532 -13.55 -3.60 -7.38
C ASP A 532 -14.60 -3.12 -6.37
N LYS A 533 -15.70 -2.56 -6.89
CA LYS A 533 -16.80 -2.04 -6.08
C LYS A 533 -17.71 -3.13 -5.51
N SER A 534 -17.57 -4.38 -5.93
CA SER A 534 -18.39 -5.50 -5.45
C SER A 534 -17.86 -6.10 -4.15
N TYR A 535 -16.58 -5.92 -3.87
CA TYR A 535 -15.95 -6.38 -2.64
C TYR A 535 -16.23 -5.44 -1.47
N VAL A 536 -16.45 -6.03 -0.30
CA VAL A 536 -16.48 -5.33 0.98
C VAL A 536 -15.43 -5.91 1.92
N GLY A 537 -14.71 -5.02 2.62
CA GLY A 537 -13.75 -5.43 3.64
C GLY A 537 -14.43 -5.91 4.92
N GLU A 538 -13.63 -6.33 5.89
CA GLU A 538 -14.11 -6.81 7.19
C GLU A 538 -13.85 -5.80 8.31
N GLU A 539 -14.62 -5.94 9.38
CA GLU A 539 -14.38 -5.21 10.63
C GLU A 539 -13.02 -5.64 11.22
N LEU A 540 -12.22 -4.67 11.65
CA LEU A 540 -10.97 -4.93 12.35
C LEU A 540 -11.26 -5.33 13.79
N SER A 541 -10.53 -6.34 14.26
CA SER A 541 -10.55 -6.74 15.67
C SER A 541 -9.23 -6.41 16.34
N PHE A 542 -9.28 -6.21 17.65
CA PHE A 542 -8.18 -5.69 18.44
C PHE A 542 -8.01 -6.48 19.74
N ARG A 543 -6.78 -6.58 20.25
CA ARG A 543 -6.49 -7.16 21.57
C ARG A 543 -6.98 -8.61 21.73
N ASN A 544 -7.02 -9.36 20.63
CA ASN A 544 -7.37 -10.78 20.58
C ASN A 544 -6.11 -11.64 20.76
N HIS A 545 -5.47 -11.51 21.91
CA HIS A 545 -4.44 -12.48 22.30
C HIS A 545 -5.16 -13.72 22.83
N ILE A 546 -5.00 -14.86 22.16
CA ILE A 546 -5.39 -16.16 22.72
C ILE A 546 -4.58 -16.33 24.01
N VAL A 547 -5.26 -16.32 25.16
CA VAL A 547 -4.68 -16.73 26.44
C VAL A 547 -4.36 -18.22 26.39
#